data_AF-A0A4P8IC67-F1
#
_entry.id   AF-A0A4P8IC67-F1
#
_cell.length_a   1.000
_cell.length_b   1.000
_cell.length_c   1.000
_cell.angle_alpha   90.00
_cell.angle_beta   90.00
_cell.angle_gamma   90.00
#
_symmetry.space_group_name_H-M   'P 1'
#
loop_
_entity.id
_entity.type
_entity.pdbx_description
1 polymer ?
#
loop_
_entity_poly.entity_id
_entity_poly.type
_entity_poly.pdbx_seq_one_letter_code
_entity_poly.pdbx_strand_id
1 'polypeptide(L)'
;MKRKIRILMVFAAVLAFMAAGCSKKSELKPFSSEEELKTFIGETTKKDEVSDFPKLDYASDRTVMFHNSAGFYVYDMKEKKISAALDLEKMKLFSEDGETETKIIVSSDGTVVRLLRTKGEDTVEDYFFDVKKMTLSDKKKAFDDIYEGDIQQKEQKNFAGRPKEDVIQELMSQGQNDSNALIQNNSTVDFLGYPSGVYMKEDQMFKNLSLVQYDVKTKRKTVIPLFKGFVNLDQETDASKLSFKDSRFMKFSSKGVLYFDVDAMKGTDGAKGTFGNLVIGNVFQTQNGKLTVTFEDLSKADLSLKPVLSLNNMDEQGEPQMAELRKGKNTYTFKNLSKSLFYYIDYYPTKDAVSEKAAKKIEQQNAKLNVIIGN
;
A
#
# COMPACT_ATOMS: atom_id res chain seq x y z
N MET A 1 -34.67 74.18 -31.42
CA MET A 1 -33.27 74.04 -31.84
C MET A 1 -32.91 72.57 -32.01
N LYS A 2 -32.32 72.25 -33.18
CA LYS A 2 -31.63 71.04 -33.70
C LYS A 2 -31.47 69.85 -32.72
N ARG A 3 -32.06 68.65 -32.94
CA ARG A 3 -31.75 67.54 -33.90
C ARG A 3 -30.31 66.96 -33.86
N LYS A 4 -30.26 65.65 -33.53
CA LYS A 4 -29.58 64.53 -34.23
C LYS A 4 -28.20 64.00 -33.76
N ILE A 5 -28.23 62.70 -33.44
CA ILE A 5 -27.47 61.56 -34.02
C ILE A 5 -26.00 61.33 -33.61
N ARG A 6 -25.79 60.05 -33.22
CA ARG A 6 -24.56 59.27 -33.00
C ARG A 6 -23.48 59.47 -34.08
N ILE A 7 -22.21 59.43 -33.70
CA ILE A 7 -21.14 58.77 -34.47
C ILE A 7 -20.26 57.94 -33.54
N LEU A 8 -20.19 56.65 -33.87
CA LEU A 8 -19.26 55.63 -33.44
C LEU A 8 -18.07 55.63 -34.43
N MET A 9 -16.82 55.63 -33.97
CA MET A 9 -15.62 55.10 -34.67
C MET A 9 -14.40 55.31 -33.76
N VAL A 10 -13.92 54.28 -33.06
CA VAL A 10 -12.84 53.36 -33.48
C VAL A 10 -11.53 54.09 -33.75
N PHE A 11 -10.62 54.03 -32.77
CA PHE A 11 -9.20 53.76 -33.01
C PHE A 11 -8.71 52.81 -31.92
N ALA A 12 -8.59 51.54 -32.31
CA ALA A 12 -7.65 50.62 -31.70
C ALA A 12 -6.25 51.01 -32.17
N ALA A 13 -5.27 51.07 -31.26
CA ALA A 13 -3.92 50.53 -31.48
C ALA A 13 -2.98 50.79 -30.28
N VAL A 14 -2.54 49.67 -29.69
CA VAL A 14 -1.13 49.36 -29.38
C VAL A 14 -0.51 50.15 -28.20
N LEU A 15 -0.51 49.54 -27.00
CA LEU A 15 0.65 48.85 -26.40
C LEU A 15 1.79 49.79 -25.96
N ALA A 16 1.94 49.95 -24.65
CA ALA A 16 3.26 50.00 -24.02
C ALA A 16 3.19 49.19 -22.72
N PHE A 17 3.73 47.98 -22.82
CA PHE A 17 3.99 47.05 -21.74
C PHE A 17 4.80 47.72 -20.62
N MET A 18 4.26 47.75 -19.41
CA MET A 18 5.03 47.53 -18.19
C MET A 18 4.21 46.66 -17.24
N ALA A 19 3.92 45.44 -17.69
CA ALA A 19 3.72 44.35 -16.77
C ALA A 19 5.11 44.02 -16.19
N ALA A 20 5.45 44.65 -15.07
CA ALA A 20 6.35 44.00 -14.13
C ALA A 20 5.72 42.65 -13.81
N GLY A 21 6.35 41.57 -14.27
CA GLY A 21 5.90 40.21 -14.07
C GLY A 21 5.97 39.84 -12.60
N CYS A 22 5.00 40.29 -11.80
CA CYS A 22 4.51 39.49 -10.70
C CYS A 22 3.69 38.37 -11.32
N SER A 23 4.36 37.30 -11.75
CA SER A 23 3.69 36.01 -11.88
C SER A 23 3.03 35.76 -10.52
N LYS A 24 1.69 35.70 -10.50
CA LYS A 24 0.96 35.20 -9.34
C LYS A 24 1.49 33.78 -9.11
N LYS A 25 2.39 33.58 -8.14
CA LYS A 25 2.55 32.28 -7.49
C LYS A 25 1.12 31.86 -7.15
N SER A 26 0.63 30.79 -7.78
CA SER A 26 -0.65 30.19 -7.40
C SER A 26 -0.62 30.04 -5.88
N GLU A 27 -1.62 30.55 -5.16
CA GLU A 27 -1.67 30.44 -3.71
C GLU A 27 -1.74 28.94 -3.35
N LEU A 28 -0.58 28.34 -3.09
CA LEU A 28 -0.46 27.01 -2.53
C LEU A 28 -1.16 27.07 -1.16
N LYS A 29 -2.25 26.32 -1.02
CA LYS A 29 -3.04 26.27 0.21
C LYS A 29 -3.22 24.81 0.63
N PRO A 30 -3.22 24.54 1.93
CA PRO A 30 -3.57 23.22 2.44
C PRO A 30 -5.02 22.89 2.13
N PHE A 31 -5.27 21.65 1.70
CA PHE A 31 -6.60 21.09 1.68
C PHE A 31 -7.03 20.82 3.13
N SER A 32 -8.19 21.33 3.52
CA SER A 32 -8.68 21.17 4.90
C SER A 32 -10.19 20.99 4.99
N SER A 33 -10.93 21.30 3.92
CA SER A 33 -12.34 20.94 3.83
C SER A 33 -12.49 19.46 3.43
N GLU A 34 -13.60 18.85 3.84
CA GLU A 34 -13.87 17.43 3.56
C GLU A 34 -13.94 17.14 2.05
N GLU A 35 -14.54 18.05 1.25
CA GLU A 35 -14.65 17.89 -0.19
C GLU A 35 -13.29 17.96 -0.91
N GLU A 36 -12.44 18.91 -0.51
CA GLU A 36 -11.08 19.04 -1.03
C GLU A 36 -10.24 17.80 -0.69
N LEU A 37 -10.28 17.37 0.58
CA LEU A 37 -9.55 16.19 1.04
C LEU A 37 -10.01 14.92 0.33
N LYS A 38 -11.32 14.74 0.16
CA LYS A 38 -11.87 13.57 -0.54
C LYS A 38 -11.45 13.54 -2.01
N THR A 39 -11.44 14.70 -2.66
CA THR A 39 -10.99 14.82 -4.05
C THR A 39 -9.50 14.53 -4.16
N PHE A 40 -8.67 15.21 -3.37
CA PHE A 40 -7.23 15.06 -3.40
C PHE A 40 -6.76 13.64 -3.02
N ILE A 41 -7.29 13.07 -1.94
CA ILE A 41 -6.97 11.69 -1.53
C ILE A 41 -7.46 10.72 -2.61
N GLY A 42 -8.68 10.89 -3.12
CA GLY A 42 -9.22 10.01 -4.17
C GLY A 42 -8.45 10.04 -5.49
N GLU A 43 -7.75 11.13 -5.80
CA GLU A 43 -6.84 11.23 -6.94
C GLU A 43 -5.47 10.62 -6.63
N THR A 44 -4.86 11.01 -5.51
CA THR A 44 -3.51 10.57 -5.12
C THR A 44 -3.43 9.07 -4.83
N THR A 45 -4.49 8.47 -4.29
CA THR A 45 -4.53 7.03 -4.01
C THR A 45 -4.82 6.15 -5.22
N LYS A 46 -5.04 6.73 -6.41
CA LYS A 46 -5.23 6.00 -7.67
C LYS A 46 -3.98 5.98 -8.54
N LYS A 47 -2.94 6.70 -8.16
CA LYS A 47 -1.72 6.76 -8.98
C LYS A 47 -1.00 5.43 -8.87
N ASP A 48 -0.81 4.79 -10.02
CA ASP A 48 -0.29 3.43 -10.15
C ASP A 48 1.17 3.28 -9.68
N GLU A 49 1.91 4.39 -9.60
CA GLU A 49 3.30 4.43 -9.18
C GLU A 49 3.43 5.33 -7.95
N VAL A 50 3.49 4.71 -6.77
CA VAL A 50 4.12 5.37 -5.62
C VAL A 50 5.57 4.88 -5.62
N SER A 51 6.45 5.67 -6.25
CA SER A 51 7.86 5.31 -6.45
C SER A 51 8.60 4.97 -5.15
N ASP A 52 8.14 5.51 -4.01
CA ASP A 52 8.68 5.25 -2.68
C ASP A 52 7.57 5.01 -1.66
N PHE A 53 7.78 4.05 -0.77
CA PHE A 53 6.86 3.81 0.36
C PHE A 53 6.70 5.09 1.20
N PRO A 54 5.47 5.43 1.65
CA PRO A 54 5.25 6.64 2.45
C PRO A 54 6.07 6.69 3.74
N LYS A 55 6.68 7.83 4.03
CA LYS A 55 7.48 8.03 5.25
C LYS A 55 6.63 8.63 6.36
N LEU A 56 6.85 8.14 7.58
CA LEU A 56 6.26 8.69 8.79
C LEU A 56 7.15 9.82 9.31
N ASP A 57 6.62 11.04 9.36
CA ASP A 57 7.38 12.25 9.70
C ASP A 57 7.21 12.65 11.17
N TYR A 58 6.03 12.38 11.73
CA TYR A 58 5.70 12.72 13.11
C TYR A 58 4.61 11.79 13.64
N ALA A 59 4.74 11.39 14.91
CA ALA A 59 3.71 10.62 15.60
C ALA A 59 3.62 11.06 17.07
N SER A 60 2.39 11.33 17.50
CA SER A 60 2.01 11.63 18.89
C SER A 60 0.64 11.03 19.20
N ASP A 61 0.20 11.07 20.45
CA ASP A 61 -1.16 10.68 20.85
C ASP A 61 -2.29 11.50 20.17
N ARG A 62 -1.96 12.65 19.56
CA ARG A 62 -2.93 13.60 18.98
C ARG A 62 -2.88 13.64 17.47
N THR A 63 -1.69 13.57 16.91
CA THR A 63 -1.45 13.87 15.49
C THR A 63 -0.38 12.94 14.95
N VAL A 64 -0.64 12.46 13.73
CA VAL A 64 0.29 11.71 12.91
C VAL A 64 0.47 12.44 11.59
N MET A 65 1.70 12.50 11.10
CA MET A 65 2.04 13.14 9.83
C MET A 65 2.91 12.21 9.00
N PHE A 66 2.60 12.15 7.71
CA PHE A 66 3.30 11.29 6.77
C PHE A 66 3.25 11.88 5.37
N HIS A 67 4.16 11.43 4.52
CA HIS A 67 4.21 11.87 3.14
C HIS A 67 4.63 10.77 2.17
N ASN A 68 4.31 10.99 0.91
CA ASN A 68 4.96 10.38 -0.24
C ASN A 68 5.35 11.50 -1.24
N SER A 69 5.73 11.14 -2.46
CA SER A 69 6.06 12.13 -3.51
C SER A 69 4.88 13.02 -3.90
N ALA A 70 3.64 12.51 -3.81
CA ALA A 70 2.43 13.21 -4.23
C ALA A 70 1.89 14.18 -3.16
N GLY A 71 1.94 13.77 -1.88
CA GLY A 71 1.22 14.47 -0.83
C GLY A 71 1.85 14.36 0.55
N PHE A 72 1.63 15.39 1.36
CA PHE A 72 1.84 15.38 2.81
C PHE A 72 0.48 15.38 3.49
N TYR A 73 0.31 14.58 4.54
CA TYR A 73 -0.98 14.34 5.16
C TYR A 73 -0.88 14.50 6.68
N VAL A 74 -1.88 15.16 7.28
CA VAL A 74 -2.04 15.27 8.73
C VAL A 74 -3.26 14.45 9.14
N TYR A 75 -3.04 13.48 10.03
CA TYR A 75 -4.08 12.64 10.60
C TYR A 75 -4.35 13.05 12.05
N ASP A 76 -5.62 13.31 12.37
CA ASP A 76 -6.09 13.57 13.72
C ASP A 76 -6.44 12.24 14.41
N MET A 77 -5.71 11.91 15.49
CA MET A 77 -5.88 10.64 16.22
C MET A 77 -7.18 10.57 17.01
N LYS A 78 -7.75 11.71 17.40
CA LYS A 78 -9.01 11.78 18.14
C LYS A 78 -10.19 11.60 17.20
N GLU A 79 -10.22 12.34 16.10
CA GLU A 79 -11.28 12.29 15.08
C GLU A 79 -11.12 11.10 14.12
N LYS A 80 -9.95 10.45 14.13
CA LYS A 80 -9.60 9.27 13.33
C LYS A 80 -9.75 9.49 11.83
N LYS A 81 -9.28 10.66 11.36
CA LYS A 81 -9.35 11.04 9.94
C LYS A 81 -8.22 12.00 9.58
N ILE A 82 -7.92 12.08 8.28
CA ILE A 82 -7.10 13.15 7.71
C ILE A 82 -7.78 14.49 7.96
N SER A 83 -7.07 15.42 8.61
CA SER A 83 -7.53 16.78 8.90
C SER A 83 -6.95 17.82 7.95
N ALA A 84 -5.82 17.50 7.30
CA ALA A 84 -5.22 18.37 6.28
C ALA A 84 -4.33 17.58 5.31
N ALA A 85 -4.15 18.12 4.11
CA ALA A 85 -3.17 17.63 3.16
C ALA A 85 -2.51 18.76 2.34
N LEU A 86 -1.30 18.52 1.86
CA LEU A 86 -0.58 19.40 0.93
C LEU A 86 -0.29 18.64 -0.37
N ASP A 87 -0.41 19.33 -1.50
CA ASP A 87 -0.06 18.83 -2.83
C ASP A 87 1.43 19.05 -3.11
N LEU A 88 2.26 18.04 -2.82
CA LEU A 88 3.72 18.18 -2.91
C LEU A 88 4.21 18.23 -4.36
N GLU A 89 3.44 17.66 -5.29
CA GLU A 89 3.68 17.77 -6.74
C GLU A 89 3.48 19.21 -7.23
N LYS A 90 2.36 19.86 -6.87
CA LYS A 90 2.14 21.28 -7.21
C LYS A 90 3.15 22.20 -6.55
N MET A 91 3.63 21.83 -5.36
CA MET A 91 4.72 22.54 -4.67
C MET A 91 6.08 22.27 -5.30
N LYS A 92 6.19 21.32 -6.24
CA LYS A 92 7.44 20.87 -6.87
C LYS A 92 8.49 20.50 -5.83
N LEU A 93 8.09 19.84 -4.75
CA LEU A 93 9.01 19.51 -3.66
C LEU A 93 9.89 18.32 -3.98
N PHE A 94 9.47 17.43 -4.87
CA PHE A 94 10.28 16.32 -5.37
C PHE A 94 10.90 16.66 -6.73
N SER A 95 12.10 16.17 -6.99
CA SER A 95 12.79 16.37 -8.28
C SER A 95 12.43 15.23 -9.24
N GLU A 96 12.18 15.60 -10.50
CA GLU A 96 11.91 14.65 -11.58
C GLU A 96 13.21 14.00 -12.13
N ASP A 97 14.36 14.64 -11.90
CA ASP A 97 15.68 14.26 -12.43
C ASP A 97 16.64 13.64 -11.39
N GLY A 98 16.20 13.53 -10.13
CA GLY A 98 16.99 13.01 -9.01
C GLY A 98 18.08 13.96 -8.49
N GLU A 99 18.19 15.20 -8.99
CA GLU A 99 19.29 16.11 -8.62
C GLU A 99 19.09 16.86 -7.29
N THR A 100 17.89 16.79 -6.70
CA THR A 100 17.57 17.50 -5.45
C THR A 100 16.95 16.58 -4.40
N GLU A 101 17.18 16.89 -3.13
CA GLU A 101 16.66 16.16 -1.99
C GLU A 101 15.46 16.89 -1.34
N THR A 102 14.39 16.16 -1.03
CA THR A 102 13.27 16.64 -0.22
C THR A 102 13.54 16.37 1.26
N LYS A 103 13.36 17.37 2.12
CA LYS A 103 13.35 17.16 3.58
C LYS A 103 12.06 17.71 4.18
N ILE A 104 11.46 16.89 5.05
CA ILE A 104 10.33 17.30 5.88
C ILE A 104 10.82 17.31 7.32
N ILE A 105 10.75 18.49 7.95
CA ILE A 105 11.21 18.70 9.31
C ILE A 105 10.01 19.16 10.13
N VAL A 106 9.69 18.44 11.19
CA VAL A 106 8.56 18.75 12.06
C VAL A 106 9.07 19.30 13.39
N SER A 107 8.41 20.32 13.93
CA SER A 107 8.69 20.80 15.29
C SER A 107 8.37 19.71 16.32
N SER A 108 9.06 19.67 17.46
CA SER A 108 8.85 18.63 18.48
C SER A 108 7.42 18.55 19.01
N ASP A 109 6.66 19.65 18.92
CA ASP A 109 5.25 19.73 19.33
C ASP A 109 4.25 19.45 18.19
N GLY A 110 4.73 19.21 16.96
CA GLY A 110 3.91 18.93 15.79
C GLY A 110 3.08 20.13 15.30
N THR A 111 3.42 21.36 15.65
CA THR A 111 2.65 22.55 15.25
C THR A 111 3.15 23.22 13.97
N VAL A 112 4.43 23.00 13.62
CA VAL A 112 5.07 23.56 12.43
C VAL A 112 5.76 22.46 11.65
N VAL A 113 5.53 22.44 10.34
CA VAL A 113 6.23 21.57 9.40
C VAL A 113 6.98 22.45 8.42
N ARG A 114 8.28 22.24 8.30
CA ARG A 114 9.11 22.83 7.24
C ARG A 114 9.28 21.80 6.14
N LEU A 115 8.88 22.16 4.92
CA LEU A 115 9.04 21.35 3.73
C LEU A 115 10.04 22.04 2.82
N LEU A 116 11.18 21.40 2.57
CA LEU A 116 12.28 22.00 1.82
C LEU A 116 12.78 21.07 0.72
N ARG A 117 13.25 21.66 -0.37
CA ARG A 117 13.97 20.97 -1.45
C ARG A 117 15.35 21.58 -1.59
N THR A 118 16.40 20.77 -1.54
CA THR A 118 17.80 21.23 -1.57
C THR A 118 18.61 20.62 -2.71
N LYS A 119 19.54 21.40 -3.27
CA LYS A 119 20.58 20.92 -4.20
C LYS A 119 21.94 21.14 -3.54
N GLY A 120 22.49 20.08 -2.91
CA GLY A 120 23.64 20.24 -2.02
C GLY A 120 23.27 21.10 -0.81
N GLU A 121 24.02 22.17 -0.59
CA GLU A 121 23.76 23.13 0.51
C GLU A 121 22.70 24.19 0.15
N ASP A 122 22.37 24.34 -1.14
CA ASP A 122 21.46 25.37 -1.62
C ASP A 122 20.00 24.96 -1.43
N THR A 123 19.18 25.87 -0.91
CA THR A 123 17.73 25.69 -0.79
C THR A 123 17.05 26.16 -2.08
N VAL A 124 16.33 25.25 -2.74
CA VAL A 124 15.58 25.51 -3.98
C VAL A 124 14.14 25.94 -3.66
N GLU A 125 13.49 25.22 -2.75
CA GLU A 125 12.15 25.53 -2.25
C GLU A 125 12.15 25.43 -0.71
N ASP A 126 11.41 26.31 -0.04
CA ASP A 126 11.27 26.32 1.43
C ASP A 126 9.88 26.81 1.83
N TYR A 127 9.12 25.92 2.46
CA TYR A 127 7.76 26.19 2.89
C TYR A 127 7.56 25.83 4.36
N PHE A 128 6.70 26.60 5.02
CA PHE A 128 6.33 26.44 6.41
C PHE A 128 4.82 26.26 6.50
N PHE A 129 4.40 25.11 6.99
CA PHE A 129 3.01 24.77 7.24
C PHE A 129 2.71 24.88 8.74
N ASP A 130 1.79 25.78 9.09
CA ASP A 130 1.21 25.86 10.43
C ASP A 130 0.01 24.91 10.50
N VAL A 131 0.21 23.79 11.18
CA VAL A 131 -0.77 22.69 11.27
C VAL A 131 -2.04 23.14 11.99
N LYS A 132 -1.92 24.03 12.98
CA LYS A 132 -3.07 24.49 13.77
C LYS A 132 -3.90 25.52 13.00
N LYS A 133 -3.23 26.43 12.29
CA LYS A 133 -3.89 27.50 11.53
C LYS A 133 -4.31 27.05 10.13
N MET A 134 -3.83 25.89 9.67
CA MET A 134 -4.01 25.40 8.30
C MET A 134 -3.51 26.40 7.26
N THR A 135 -2.33 26.98 7.50
CA THR A 135 -1.74 28.00 6.62
C THR A 135 -0.36 27.59 6.14
N LEU A 136 -0.12 27.72 4.84
CA LEU A 136 1.18 27.52 4.21
C LEU A 136 1.82 28.88 3.90
N SER A 137 3.13 29.01 4.11
CA SER A 137 3.90 30.22 3.82
C SER A 137 5.30 29.88 3.34
N ASP A 138 5.88 30.72 2.48
CA ASP A 138 7.31 30.69 2.13
C ASP A 138 8.16 31.58 3.06
N LYS A 139 7.55 32.18 4.09
CA LYS A 139 8.26 32.98 5.08
C LYS A 139 8.77 32.08 6.19
N LYS A 140 10.06 32.23 6.50
CA LYS A 140 10.72 31.54 7.61
C LYS A 140 9.92 31.70 8.89
N LYS A 141 9.54 30.57 9.48
CA LYS A 141 8.93 30.51 10.80
C LYS A 141 9.94 29.87 11.76
N ALA A 142 10.25 30.57 12.85
CA ALA A 142 11.11 30.00 13.88
C ALA A 142 10.35 28.88 14.61
N PHE A 143 11.03 27.77 14.84
CA PHE A 143 10.70 26.76 15.84
C PHE A 143 12.02 26.17 16.34
N ASP A 144 12.12 26.01 17.66
CA ASP A 144 13.41 25.85 18.33
C ASP A 144 13.83 24.39 18.43
N ASP A 145 12.86 23.47 18.56
CA ASP A 145 13.12 22.04 18.72
C ASP A 145 12.54 21.23 17.53
N ILE A 146 13.35 20.30 17.02
CA ILE A 146 12.98 19.36 15.95
C ILE A 146 12.49 18.04 16.57
N TYR A 147 11.53 17.40 15.93
CA TYR A 147 11.09 16.08 16.32
C TYR A 147 12.13 15.00 15.96
N GLU A 148 12.71 14.38 16.98
CA GLU A 148 13.68 13.28 16.87
C GLU A 148 13.08 11.98 17.44
N GLY A 149 11.98 11.55 16.81
CA GLY A 149 11.24 10.36 17.22
C GLY A 149 11.72 9.07 16.55
N ASP A 150 12.50 9.14 15.48
CA ASP A 150 12.96 7.94 14.77
C ASP A 150 13.81 7.04 15.68
N ILE A 151 13.37 5.80 15.84
CA ILE A 151 14.03 4.78 16.65
C ILE A 151 15.46 4.53 16.18
N GLN A 152 15.73 4.64 14.88
CA GLN A 152 17.07 4.41 14.34
C GLN A 152 18.04 5.49 14.83
N GLN A 153 17.56 6.73 14.92
CA GLN A 153 18.34 7.89 15.34
C GLN A 153 18.41 8.05 16.86
N LYS A 154 17.60 7.30 17.62
CA LYS A 154 17.58 7.40 19.08
C LYS A 154 18.84 6.82 19.73
N GLU A 155 19.41 7.59 20.67
CA GLU A 155 20.51 7.16 21.54
C GLU A 155 20.11 6.07 22.54
N GLN A 156 18.81 5.93 22.83
CA GLN A 156 18.30 4.97 23.78
C GLN A 156 18.57 3.52 23.33
N LYS A 157 19.35 2.79 24.13
CA LYS A 157 19.79 1.42 23.81
C LYS A 157 18.74 0.34 24.04
N ASN A 158 17.75 0.60 24.89
CA ASN A 158 16.72 -0.37 25.25
C ASN A 158 15.33 0.25 25.24
N PHE A 159 14.34 -0.43 24.69
CA PHE A 159 12.92 -0.06 24.73
C PHE A 159 12.16 -1.10 25.54
N ALA A 160 11.48 -0.66 26.60
CA ALA A 160 10.77 -1.53 27.52
C ALA A 160 11.62 -2.71 28.05
N GLY A 161 12.91 -2.48 28.29
CA GLY A 161 13.86 -3.49 28.79
C GLY A 161 14.41 -4.43 27.72
N ARG A 162 14.10 -4.19 26.44
CA ARG A 162 14.62 -4.98 25.31
C ARG A 162 15.63 -4.19 24.49
N PRO A 163 16.69 -4.83 23.95
CA PRO A 163 17.64 -4.18 23.06
C PRO A 163 16.94 -3.52 21.86
N LYS A 164 17.39 -2.32 21.49
CA LYS A 164 16.85 -1.56 20.36
C LYS A 164 16.87 -2.37 19.07
N GLU A 165 17.96 -3.06 18.81
CA GLU A 165 18.19 -3.86 17.61
C GLU A 165 17.17 -5.01 17.51
N ASP A 166 16.86 -5.68 18.63
CA ASP A 166 15.85 -6.74 18.68
C ASP A 166 14.45 -6.20 18.39
N VAL A 167 14.15 -4.98 18.85
CA VAL A 167 12.87 -4.31 18.57
C VAL A 167 12.79 -3.96 17.09
N ILE A 168 13.84 -3.38 16.50
CA ILE A 168 13.89 -3.05 15.08
C ILE A 168 13.70 -4.31 14.21
N GLN A 169 14.42 -5.40 14.50
CA GLN A 169 14.26 -6.66 13.77
C GLN A 169 12.83 -7.22 13.86
N GLU A 170 12.19 -7.10 15.01
CA GLU A 170 10.79 -7.49 15.18
C GLU A 170 9.85 -6.58 14.38
N LEU A 171 10.06 -5.26 14.38
CA LEU A 171 9.28 -4.32 13.57
C LEU A 171 9.42 -4.61 12.06
N MET A 172 10.64 -4.90 11.58
CA MET A 172 10.89 -5.31 10.20
C MET A 172 10.10 -6.57 9.83
N SER A 173 10.07 -7.57 10.73
CA SER A 173 9.25 -8.78 10.55
C SER A 173 7.74 -8.52 10.52
N GLN A 174 7.32 -7.34 10.99
CA GLN A 174 5.93 -6.88 11.01
C GLN A 174 5.63 -5.86 9.90
N GLY A 175 6.55 -5.65 8.95
CA GLY A 175 6.32 -4.83 7.76
C GLY A 175 6.79 -3.38 7.86
N GLN A 176 7.69 -3.04 8.78
CA GLN A 176 8.26 -1.69 8.92
C GLN A 176 9.31 -1.31 7.86
N ASN A 177 9.70 -2.22 6.96
CA ASN A 177 10.94 -2.15 6.15
C ASN A 177 11.20 -0.82 5.41
N ASP A 178 10.16 -0.07 5.04
CA ASP A 178 10.31 1.09 4.16
C ASP A 178 9.77 2.41 4.76
N SER A 179 9.34 2.42 6.02
CA SER A 179 8.92 3.63 6.73
C SER A 179 9.72 3.89 8.00
N ASN A 180 9.81 5.15 8.41
CA ASN A 180 10.38 5.48 9.72
C ASN A 180 9.54 4.85 10.84
N ALA A 181 10.24 4.35 11.86
CA ALA A 181 9.62 3.85 13.08
C ALA A 181 9.79 4.89 14.19
N LEU A 182 8.69 5.55 14.55
CA LEU A 182 8.69 6.66 15.49
C LEU A 182 8.31 6.21 16.91
N ILE A 183 9.11 6.63 17.88
CA ILE A 183 8.89 6.33 19.30
C ILE A 183 7.82 7.27 19.85
N GLN A 184 6.72 6.69 20.31
CA GLN A 184 5.69 7.40 21.07
C GLN A 184 6.07 7.51 22.55
N ASN A 185 6.57 6.41 23.11
CA ASN A 185 7.03 6.32 24.48
C ASN A 185 7.97 5.12 24.65
N ASN A 186 8.41 4.83 25.87
CA ASN A 186 9.35 3.73 26.16
C ASN A 186 8.85 2.32 25.77
N SER A 187 7.57 2.14 25.44
CA SER A 187 6.98 0.85 25.06
C SER A 187 6.21 0.85 23.76
N THR A 188 6.01 2.00 23.11
CA THR A 188 5.19 2.09 21.91
C THR A 188 5.97 2.70 20.77
N VAL A 189 5.98 2.00 19.64
CA VAL A 189 6.60 2.43 18.38
C VAL A 189 5.55 2.42 17.29
N ASP A 190 5.48 3.51 16.56
CA ASP A 190 4.55 3.72 15.45
C ASP A 190 5.31 3.64 14.13
N PHE A 191 4.74 2.95 13.15
CA PHE A 191 5.29 2.90 11.79
C PHE A 191 4.14 2.79 10.79
N LEU A 192 4.45 3.07 9.52
CA LEU A 192 3.48 2.91 8.45
C LEU A 192 3.61 1.50 7.88
N GLY A 193 2.47 0.91 7.58
CA GLY A 193 2.41 -0.45 7.07
C GLY A 193 1.13 -0.71 6.30
N TYR A 194 1.13 -1.86 5.66
CA TYR A 194 -0.03 -2.44 5.03
C TYR A 194 -0.53 -3.59 5.91
N PRO A 195 -1.85 -3.67 6.21
CA PRO A 195 -2.37 -4.71 7.08
C PRO A 195 -2.00 -6.10 6.54
N SER A 196 -1.36 -6.91 7.39
CA SER A 196 -0.73 -8.21 7.08
C SER A 196 -1.72 -9.35 6.75
N GLY A 197 -2.88 -9.05 6.16
CA GLY A 197 -3.93 -10.01 5.88
C GLY A 197 -4.65 -9.79 4.55
N VAL A 198 -4.30 -8.74 3.82
CA VAL A 198 -4.86 -8.40 2.51
C VAL A 198 -3.70 -8.10 1.59
N TYR A 199 -3.43 -8.97 0.62
CA TYR A 199 -2.49 -8.60 -0.43
C TYR A 199 -3.19 -7.65 -1.39
N MET A 200 -2.49 -6.58 -1.72
CA MET A 200 -2.96 -5.47 -2.52
C MET A 200 -2.03 -5.34 -3.70
N LYS A 201 -2.57 -5.06 -4.88
CA LYS A 201 -1.70 -4.64 -5.98
C LYS A 201 -0.94 -3.38 -5.57
N GLU A 202 0.23 -3.19 -6.16
CA GLU A 202 1.07 -2.02 -5.93
C GLU A 202 0.29 -0.69 -6.08
N ASP A 203 -0.51 -0.55 -7.14
CA ASP A 203 -1.39 0.60 -7.39
C ASP A 203 -2.53 0.78 -6.36
N GLN A 204 -2.75 -0.22 -5.51
CA GLN A 204 -3.78 -0.23 -4.47
C GLN A 204 -3.19 -0.21 -3.06
N MET A 205 -1.87 -0.31 -2.90
CA MET A 205 -1.23 -0.34 -1.58
C MET A 205 -1.47 0.99 -0.86
N PHE A 206 -1.21 2.12 -1.53
CA PHE A 206 -1.29 3.42 -0.88
C PHE A 206 -2.68 3.77 -0.32
N LYS A 207 -3.77 3.44 -1.02
CA LYS A 207 -5.14 3.69 -0.51
C LYS A 207 -5.43 2.97 0.81
N ASN A 208 -4.69 1.90 1.11
CA ASN A 208 -4.84 1.06 2.30
C ASN A 208 -3.75 1.29 3.35
N LEU A 209 -2.94 2.35 3.18
CA LEU A 209 -1.91 2.73 4.13
C LEU A 209 -2.51 2.83 5.54
N SER A 210 -1.81 2.21 6.49
CA SER A 210 -2.23 2.17 7.88
C SER A 210 -1.10 2.59 8.80
N LEU A 211 -1.46 3.25 9.89
CA LEU A 211 -0.59 3.41 11.05
C LEU A 211 -0.63 2.11 11.85
N VAL A 212 0.54 1.55 12.11
CA VAL A 212 0.73 0.39 12.99
C VAL A 212 1.37 0.86 14.28
N GLN A 213 0.63 0.73 15.38
CA GLN A 213 1.14 1.02 16.72
C GLN A 213 1.53 -0.30 17.39
N TYR A 214 2.82 -0.47 17.66
CA TYR A 214 3.37 -1.68 18.24
C TYR A 214 3.77 -1.46 19.69
N ASP A 215 3.14 -2.23 20.59
CA ASP A 215 3.50 -2.27 22.00
C ASP A 215 4.59 -3.31 22.23
N VAL A 216 5.80 -2.86 22.53
CA VAL A 216 7.02 -3.67 22.71
C VAL A 216 6.90 -4.64 23.90
N LYS A 217 6.15 -4.27 24.94
CA LYS A 217 5.99 -5.09 26.16
C LYS A 217 5.06 -6.27 25.93
N THR A 218 3.91 -6.00 25.34
CA THR A 218 2.82 -6.96 25.14
C THR A 218 2.89 -7.65 23.79
N LYS A 219 3.74 -7.16 22.88
CA LYS A 219 3.85 -7.57 21.48
C LYS A 219 2.52 -7.43 20.72
N ARG A 220 1.67 -6.50 21.15
CA ARG A 220 0.37 -6.26 20.52
C ARG A 220 0.51 -5.17 19.47
N LYS A 221 -0.20 -5.37 18.36
CA LYS A 221 -0.34 -4.38 17.29
C LYS A 221 -1.75 -3.82 17.25
N THR A 222 -1.84 -2.51 17.05
CA THR A 222 -3.07 -1.81 16.69
C THR A 222 -2.89 -1.26 15.28
N VAL A 223 -3.84 -1.52 14.38
CA VAL A 223 -3.79 -1.06 12.99
C VAL A 223 -4.89 -0.03 12.76
N ILE A 224 -4.51 1.15 12.28
CA ILE A 224 -5.42 2.27 12.05
C ILE A 224 -5.35 2.66 10.56
N PRO A 225 -6.40 2.39 9.77
CA PRO A 225 -6.41 2.77 8.36
C PRO A 225 -6.49 4.29 8.20
N LEU A 226 -5.54 4.88 7.48
CA LEU A 226 -5.35 6.34 7.46
C LEU A 226 -6.36 7.06 6.56
N PHE A 227 -6.78 6.41 5.46
CA PHE A 227 -7.71 7.01 4.48
C PHE A 227 -9.17 6.58 4.66
N LYS A 228 -9.50 5.97 5.81
CA LYS A 228 -10.87 5.58 6.13
C LYS A 228 -11.81 6.79 6.08
N GLY A 229 -12.90 6.65 5.32
CA GLY A 229 -13.90 7.72 5.15
C GLY A 229 -13.67 8.61 3.91
N PHE A 230 -12.47 8.58 3.33
CA PHE A 230 -12.16 9.31 2.09
C PHE A 230 -12.22 8.41 0.86
N VAL A 231 -11.72 7.18 0.99
CA VAL A 231 -11.70 6.18 -0.09
C VAL A 231 -12.23 4.84 0.40
N ASN A 232 -12.59 3.98 -0.55
CA ASN A 232 -12.96 2.61 -0.26
C ASN A 232 -11.70 1.78 -0.02
N LEU A 233 -11.53 1.35 1.23
CA LEU A 233 -10.45 0.47 1.66
C LEU A 233 -10.77 -0.99 1.32
N ASP A 234 -9.73 -1.76 1.05
CA ASP A 234 -9.80 -3.21 0.96
C ASP A 234 -9.75 -3.80 2.36
N GLN A 235 -10.67 -4.71 2.67
CA GLN A 235 -10.76 -5.35 3.99
C GLN A 235 -10.68 -6.87 3.87
N GLU A 236 -10.21 -7.51 4.94
CA GLU A 236 -10.19 -8.98 5.05
C GLU A 236 -11.58 -9.59 4.84
N THR A 237 -12.65 -8.92 5.30
CA THR A 237 -14.03 -9.38 5.06
C THR A 237 -14.49 -9.29 3.60
N ASP A 238 -13.84 -8.46 2.78
CA ASP A 238 -14.10 -8.45 1.33
C ASP A 238 -13.51 -9.71 0.65
N ALA A 239 -12.54 -10.39 1.30
CA ALA A 239 -12.01 -11.68 0.87
C ALA A 239 -12.99 -12.85 1.07
N SER A 240 -14.04 -12.70 1.88
CA SER A 240 -15.04 -13.76 2.11
C SER A 240 -16.22 -13.72 1.14
N LYS A 241 -16.26 -12.76 0.19
CA LYS A 241 -17.38 -12.52 -0.74
C LYS A 241 -16.93 -12.54 -2.21
N LEU A 242 -15.96 -13.39 -2.53
CA LEU A 242 -15.30 -13.41 -3.83
C LEU A 242 -16.15 -14.08 -4.93
N SER A 243 -16.07 -13.55 -6.15
CA SER A 243 -16.71 -14.13 -7.35
C SER A 243 -15.75 -14.18 -8.55
N PHE A 244 -15.95 -15.16 -9.42
CA PHE A 244 -15.11 -15.45 -10.61
C PHE A 244 -15.46 -14.63 -11.84
N LYS A 245 -16.12 -13.48 -11.70
CA LYS A 245 -16.98 -12.96 -12.77
C LYS A 245 -16.27 -12.80 -14.13
N ASP A 246 -14.96 -12.52 -14.17
CA ASP A 246 -14.26 -12.22 -15.44
C ASP A 246 -12.77 -12.69 -15.55
N SER A 247 -12.26 -13.62 -14.72
CA SER A 247 -10.87 -14.14 -14.84
C SER A 247 -10.75 -15.61 -14.46
N ARG A 248 -9.94 -16.35 -15.24
CA ARG A 248 -9.54 -17.74 -14.96
C ARG A 248 -8.42 -17.85 -13.91
N PHE A 249 -7.76 -16.74 -13.58
CA PHE A 249 -6.55 -16.72 -12.77
C PHE A 249 -6.68 -15.85 -11.51
N MET A 250 -7.86 -15.26 -11.27
CA MET A 250 -8.03 -14.27 -10.22
C MET A 250 -9.45 -14.27 -9.67
N LYS A 251 -9.57 -14.17 -8.35
CA LYS A 251 -10.85 -13.92 -7.67
C LYS A 251 -11.03 -12.42 -7.46
N PHE A 252 -12.22 -11.92 -7.75
CA PHE A 252 -12.57 -10.50 -7.57
C PHE A 252 -13.47 -10.34 -6.36
N SER A 253 -13.26 -9.27 -5.57
CA SER A 253 -14.34 -8.74 -4.75
C SER A 253 -15.28 -7.93 -5.65
N SER A 254 -16.49 -7.61 -5.18
CA SER A 254 -17.38 -6.69 -5.91
C SER A 254 -16.83 -5.26 -6.03
N LYS A 255 -15.65 -4.98 -5.48
CA LYS A 255 -15.05 -3.65 -5.36
C LYS A 255 -13.65 -3.51 -5.99
N GLY A 256 -13.05 -4.59 -6.50
CA GLY A 256 -11.72 -4.52 -7.10
C GLY A 256 -10.94 -5.84 -7.07
N VAL A 257 -9.66 -5.73 -7.41
CA VAL A 257 -8.73 -6.85 -7.57
C VAL A 257 -7.94 -7.05 -6.28
N LEU A 258 -8.03 -8.23 -5.67
CA LEU A 258 -7.24 -8.65 -4.50
C LEU A 258 -6.38 -9.85 -4.90
N TYR A 259 -5.13 -9.89 -4.48
CA TYR A 259 -4.37 -11.15 -4.44
C TYR A 259 -4.19 -11.53 -2.97
N PHE A 260 -3.77 -12.76 -2.67
CA PHE A 260 -4.01 -13.36 -1.35
C PHE A 260 -2.74 -13.96 -0.71
N ASP A 261 -2.71 -13.93 0.63
CA ASP A 261 -1.80 -14.70 1.49
C ASP A 261 -2.56 -15.91 2.08
N VAL A 262 -1.97 -17.12 2.00
CA VAL A 262 -2.58 -18.36 2.53
C VAL A 262 -2.66 -18.34 4.04
N ASP A 263 -1.67 -17.76 4.71
CA ASP A 263 -1.66 -17.69 6.15
C ASP A 263 -2.78 -16.81 6.68
N ALA A 264 -3.10 -15.73 5.96
CA ALA A 264 -4.22 -14.85 6.28
C ALA A 264 -5.58 -15.55 6.08
N MET A 265 -5.70 -16.43 5.08
CA MET A 265 -6.94 -17.15 4.81
C MET A 265 -7.14 -18.39 5.69
N LYS A 266 -6.20 -18.71 6.58
CA LYS A 266 -6.22 -19.90 7.42
C LYS A 266 -7.45 -19.89 8.34
N GLY A 267 -8.46 -20.69 7.99
CA GLY A 267 -9.72 -20.80 8.74
C GLY A 267 -10.92 -20.11 8.09
N THR A 268 -10.74 -19.45 6.95
CA THR A 268 -11.84 -18.91 6.13
C THR A 268 -12.23 -19.89 5.02
N ASP A 269 -13.39 -19.65 4.39
CA ASP A 269 -13.80 -20.39 3.19
C ASP A 269 -12.89 -20.07 1.98
N GLY A 270 -12.04 -19.04 2.03
CA GLY A 270 -11.09 -18.69 0.97
C GLY A 270 -10.02 -19.77 0.72
N ALA A 271 -9.70 -20.57 1.74
CA ALA A 271 -8.75 -21.68 1.68
C ALA A 271 -9.38 -23.02 1.25
N LYS A 272 -10.69 -23.05 0.97
CA LYS A 272 -11.46 -24.26 0.60
C LYS A 272 -12.26 -24.03 -0.68
N GLY A 273 -12.40 -25.07 -1.50
CA GLY A 273 -13.22 -25.00 -2.71
C GLY A 273 -12.99 -26.17 -3.63
N THR A 274 -13.42 -26.05 -4.89
CA THR A 274 -13.20 -27.08 -5.90
C THR A 274 -11.89 -26.86 -6.64
N PHE A 275 -11.23 -27.93 -7.07
CA PHE A 275 -9.88 -27.93 -7.64
C PHE A 275 -9.74 -26.99 -8.84
N GLY A 276 -10.72 -27.01 -9.76
CA GLY A 276 -10.73 -26.13 -10.93
C GLY A 276 -10.99 -24.66 -10.61
N ASN A 277 -11.52 -24.36 -9.42
CA ASN A 277 -11.78 -22.99 -8.95
C ASN A 277 -10.75 -22.51 -7.91
N LEU A 278 -10.11 -23.41 -7.17
CA LEU A 278 -9.25 -23.09 -6.02
C LEU A 278 -7.76 -23.20 -6.34
N VAL A 279 -7.37 -24.08 -7.27
CA VAL A 279 -5.95 -24.31 -7.56
C VAL A 279 -5.48 -23.44 -8.72
N ILE A 280 -6.36 -23.13 -9.68
CA ILE A 280 -6.04 -22.21 -10.77
C ILE A 280 -6.44 -20.80 -10.35
N GLY A 281 -5.45 -19.92 -10.15
CA GLY A 281 -5.67 -18.50 -9.96
C GLY A 281 -5.63 -17.96 -8.52
N ASN A 282 -4.99 -18.67 -7.60
CA ASN A 282 -4.61 -18.09 -6.31
C ASN A 282 -3.09 -18.02 -6.23
N VAL A 283 -2.62 -16.90 -5.67
CA VAL A 283 -1.22 -16.70 -5.29
C VAL A 283 -1.12 -16.95 -3.79
N PHE A 284 0.01 -17.47 -3.36
CA PHE A 284 0.23 -18.03 -2.04
C PHE A 284 1.58 -17.55 -1.50
N GLN A 285 1.59 -16.99 -0.30
CA GLN A 285 2.81 -16.75 0.47
C GLN A 285 2.80 -17.68 1.69
N THR A 286 3.98 -17.99 2.23
CA THR A 286 4.10 -18.82 3.44
C THR A 286 5.07 -18.21 4.44
N GLN A 287 4.61 -18.07 5.68
CA GLN A 287 5.44 -17.60 6.79
C GLN A 287 6.28 -18.72 7.43
N ASN A 288 5.85 -19.98 7.25
CA ASN A 288 6.53 -21.16 7.80
C ASN A 288 7.39 -21.91 6.76
N GLY A 289 7.44 -21.42 5.52
CA GLY A 289 8.21 -22.01 4.42
C GLY A 289 7.59 -23.30 3.86
N LYS A 290 6.28 -23.51 4.06
CA LYS A 290 5.54 -24.69 3.62
C LYS A 290 4.17 -24.31 3.06
N LEU A 291 3.73 -25.09 2.08
CA LEU A 291 2.39 -25.03 1.52
C LEU A 291 1.86 -26.45 1.36
N THR A 292 0.63 -26.70 1.80
CA THR A 292 -0.02 -28.01 1.77
C THR A 292 -1.32 -27.95 0.99
N VAL A 293 -1.46 -28.84 0.01
CA VAL A 293 -2.67 -29.07 -0.76
C VAL A 293 -3.29 -30.39 -0.30
N THR A 294 -4.52 -30.34 0.19
CA THR A 294 -5.27 -31.52 0.64
C THR A 294 -6.55 -31.66 -0.15
N PHE A 295 -6.68 -32.78 -0.86
CA PHE A 295 -7.93 -33.19 -1.50
C PHE A 295 -8.81 -33.91 -0.49
N GLU A 296 -10.09 -33.58 -0.42
CA GLU A 296 -11.02 -34.29 0.47
C GLU A 296 -11.15 -35.77 0.06
N ASP A 297 -11.21 -36.02 -1.26
CA ASP A 297 -11.33 -37.38 -1.81
C ASP A 297 -10.75 -37.45 -3.23
N LEU A 298 -9.47 -37.83 -3.34
CA LEU A 298 -8.80 -38.01 -4.62
C LEU A 298 -9.16 -39.34 -5.31
N SER A 299 -9.90 -40.25 -4.66
CA SER A 299 -10.28 -41.53 -5.27
C SER A 299 -11.21 -41.35 -6.49
N LYS A 300 -11.92 -40.22 -6.52
CA LYS A 300 -12.82 -39.78 -7.59
C LYS A 300 -12.11 -39.12 -8.78
N ALA A 301 -10.81 -38.86 -8.66
CA ALA A 301 -10.02 -38.22 -9.71
C ALA A 301 -9.73 -39.18 -10.87
N ASP A 302 -9.79 -38.69 -12.09
CA ASP A 302 -9.21 -39.37 -13.25
C ASP A 302 -7.73 -38.98 -13.37
N LEU A 303 -6.86 -39.90 -12.97
CA LEU A 303 -5.41 -39.73 -12.97
C LEU A 303 -4.73 -40.43 -14.17
N SER A 304 -5.50 -40.81 -15.19
CA SER A 304 -4.99 -41.58 -16.34
C SER A 304 -3.88 -40.85 -17.11
N LEU A 305 -3.92 -39.50 -17.12
CA LEU A 305 -2.92 -38.64 -17.75
C LEU A 305 -1.74 -38.27 -16.84
N LYS A 306 -1.60 -38.92 -15.67
CA LYS A 306 -0.56 -38.64 -14.68
C LYS A 306 -0.42 -37.15 -14.37
N PRO A 307 -1.47 -36.50 -13.85
CA PRO A 307 -1.40 -35.08 -13.58
C PRO A 307 -0.43 -34.76 -12.45
N VAL A 308 0.23 -33.61 -12.58
CA VAL A 308 1.11 -33.04 -11.56
C VAL A 308 0.54 -31.73 -11.03
N LEU A 309 0.79 -31.47 -9.75
CA LEU A 309 0.75 -30.13 -9.18
C LEU A 309 2.13 -29.52 -9.34
N SER A 310 2.21 -28.34 -9.94
CA SER A 310 3.43 -27.55 -10.06
C SER A 310 3.31 -26.32 -9.18
N LEU A 311 4.16 -26.19 -8.17
CA LEU A 311 4.26 -24.97 -7.39
C LEU A 311 5.36 -24.09 -8.00
N ASN A 312 4.93 -23.02 -8.66
CA ASN A 312 5.78 -22.02 -9.30
C ASN A 312 5.88 -20.79 -8.39
N ASN A 313 6.94 -19.99 -8.53
CA ASN A 313 6.99 -18.66 -7.93
C ASN A 313 6.74 -17.57 -8.97
N MET A 314 6.17 -16.46 -8.52
CA MET A 314 5.77 -15.33 -9.38
C MET A 314 6.94 -14.59 -10.02
N ASP A 315 8.12 -14.64 -9.41
CA ASP A 315 9.32 -13.98 -9.91
C ASP A 315 10.08 -14.86 -10.91
N GLU A 316 9.56 -16.05 -11.22
CA GLU A 316 10.17 -17.08 -12.08
C GLU A 316 11.61 -17.46 -11.68
N GLN A 317 11.96 -17.26 -10.40
CA GLN A 317 13.28 -17.56 -9.87
C GLN A 317 13.38 -19.02 -9.41
N GLY A 318 14.11 -19.83 -10.19
CA GLY A 318 14.38 -21.23 -9.85
C GLY A 318 13.30 -22.20 -10.30
N GLU A 319 13.60 -23.50 -10.12
CA GLU A 319 12.76 -24.57 -10.66
C GLU A 319 11.48 -24.78 -9.84
N PRO A 320 10.33 -24.99 -10.49
CA PRO A 320 9.08 -25.27 -9.80
C PRO A 320 9.11 -26.61 -9.06
N GLN A 321 8.46 -26.66 -7.90
CA GLN A 321 8.32 -27.91 -7.15
C GLN A 321 7.15 -28.73 -7.70
N MET A 322 7.41 -29.97 -8.08
CA MET A 322 6.42 -30.83 -8.73
C MET A 322 5.94 -31.96 -7.80
N ALA A 323 4.63 -32.25 -7.85
CA ALA A 323 4.03 -33.36 -7.14
C ALA A 323 3.00 -34.10 -8.02
N GLU A 324 3.33 -35.32 -8.43
CA GLU A 324 2.41 -36.20 -9.15
C GLU A 324 1.25 -36.64 -8.26
N LEU A 325 0.02 -36.48 -8.75
CA LEU A 325 -1.19 -36.92 -8.06
C LEU A 325 -1.33 -38.45 -8.16
N ARG A 326 -1.57 -39.10 -7.02
CA ARG A 326 -1.64 -40.56 -6.90
C ARG A 326 -2.85 -40.98 -6.07
N LYS A 327 -3.54 -42.04 -6.52
CA LYS A 327 -4.63 -42.65 -5.74
C LYS A 327 -4.14 -43.04 -4.35
N GLY A 328 -4.94 -42.76 -3.32
CA GLY A 328 -4.60 -43.04 -1.91
C GLY A 328 -3.70 -41.99 -1.25
N LYS A 329 -3.19 -41.00 -1.99
CA LYS A 329 -2.48 -39.85 -1.43
C LYS A 329 -3.30 -38.59 -1.62
N ASN A 330 -3.94 -38.14 -0.54
CA ASN A 330 -4.80 -36.96 -0.56
C ASN A 330 -4.06 -35.67 -0.23
N THR A 331 -2.88 -35.73 0.38
CA THR A 331 -2.13 -34.55 0.86
C THR A 331 -0.77 -34.44 0.20
N TYR A 332 -0.44 -33.23 -0.24
CA TYR A 332 0.80 -32.87 -0.92
C TYR A 332 1.39 -31.64 -0.26
N THR A 333 2.63 -31.72 0.21
CA THR A 333 3.31 -30.63 0.93
C THR A 333 4.57 -30.21 0.20
N PHE A 334 4.64 -28.93 -0.16
CA PHE A 334 5.80 -28.24 -0.66
C PHE A 334 6.56 -27.61 0.51
N LYS A 335 7.89 -27.65 0.47
CA LYS A 335 8.74 -27.26 1.61
C LYS A 335 9.90 -26.39 1.15
N ASN A 336 10.57 -25.76 2.11
CA ASN A 336 11.73 -24.89 1.87
C ASN A 336 11.38 -23.71 0.95
N LEU A 337 10.15 -23.23 1.06
CA LEU A 337 9.68 -22.08 0.31
C LEU A 337 10.25 -20.81 0.95
N SER A 338 10.65 -19.85 0.12
CA SER A 338 11.06 -18.53 0.58
C SER A 338 9.86 -17.81 1.17
N LYS A 339 10.08 -17.15 2.30
CA LYS A 339 9.05 -16.34 2.96
C LYS A 339 8.82 -15.00 2.26
N SER A 340 9.77 -14.57 1.43
CA SER A 340 9.69 -13.31 0.67
C SER A 340 9.06 -13.48 -0.72
N LEU A 341 8.80 -14.72 -1.16
CA LEU A 341 8.31 -15.00 -2.50
C LEU A 341 6.83 -15.41 -2.48
N PHE A 342 6.19 -15.17 -3.62
CA PHE A 342 4.82 -15.55 -3.89
C PHE A 342 4.77 -16.75 -4.83
N TYR A 343 3.83 -17.66 -4.59
CA TYR A 343 3.72 -18.93 -5.28
C TYR A 343 2.34 -19.13 -5.89
N TYR A 344 2.25 -19.84 -7.01
CA TYR A 344 0.98 -20.28 -7.58
C TYR A 344 1.06 -21.75 -7.97
N ILE A 345 -0.09 -22.43 -7.98
CA ILE A 345 -0.15 -23.85 -8.34
C ILE A 345 -0.70 -24.00 -9.75
N ASP A 346 0.09 -24.58 -10.64
CA ASP A 346 -0.40 -25.12 -11.90
C ASP A 346 -0.79 -26.58 -11.78
N TYR A 347 -1.67 -26.99 -12.68
CA TYR A 347 -2.07 -28.37 -12.88
C TYR A 347 -1.98 -28.71 -14.35
N TYR A 348 -1.19 -29.73 -14.69
CA TYR A 348 -1.12 -30.21 -16.05
C TYR A 348 -0.85 -31.71 -16.12
N PRO A 349 -1.33 -32.39 -17.18
CA PRO A 349 -1.02 -33.79 -17.44
C PRO A 349 0.43 -33.96 -17.91
N THR A 350 1.07 -35.06 -17.54
CA THR A 350 2.40 -35.46 -18.06
C THR A 350 2.32 -36.55 -19.13
N LYS A 351 1.11 -37.02 -19.44
CA LYS A 351 0.83 -37.90 -20.56
C LYS A 351 -0.15 -37.27 -21.53
N ASP A 352 0.05 -37.56 -22.81
CA ASP A 352 -0.85 -37.12 -23.87
C ASP A 352 -2.20 -37.82 -23.78
N ALA A 353 -3.25 -37.02 -23.96
CA ALA A 353 -4.59 -37.54 -24.12
C ALA A 353 -4.76 -38.10 -25.53
N VAL A 354 -5.59 -39.14 -25.66
CA VAL A 354 -5.96 -39.72 -26.96
C VAL A 354 -6.74 -38.74 -27.86
N SER A 355 -7.26 -37.66 -27.30
CA SER A 355 -7.85 -36.53 -28.03
C SER A 355 -8.03 -35.32 -27.11
N GLU A 356 -8.17 -34.12 -27.68
CA GLU A 356 -8.52 -32.90 -26.95
C GLU A 356 -9.83 -33.04 -26.17
N LYS A 357 -10.83 -33.72 -26.76
CA LYS A 357 -12.12 -34.01 -26.10
C LYS A 357 -11.94 -34.89 -24.86
N ALA A 358 -11.04 -35.87 -24.90
CA ALA A 358 -10.72 -36.70 -23.75
C ALA A 358 -9.98 -35.92 -22.67
N ALA A 359 -8.99 -35.09 -23.04
CA ALA A 359 -8.30 -34.20 -22.11
C ALA A 359 -9.28 -33.28 -21.37
N LYS A 360 -10.16 -32.60 -22.10
CA LYS A 360 -11.15 -31.67 -21.54
C LYS A 360 -12.13 -32.36 -20.60
N LYS A 361 -12.53 -33.60 -20.88
CA LYS A 361 -13.40 -34.38 -20.00
C LYS A 361 -12.72 -34.69 -18.66
N ILE A 362 -11.45 -35.09 -18.70
CA ILE A 362 -10.65 -35.39 -17.51
C ILE A 362 -10.45 -34.12 -16.68
N GLU A 363 -10.11 -33.01 -17.32
CA GLU A 363 -9.98 -31.70 -16.68
C GLU A 363 -11.29 -31.28 -16.00
N GLN A 364 -12.42 -31.35 -16.70
CA GLN A 364 -13.75 -31.02 -16.14
C GLN A 364 -14.17 -31.92 -14.97
N GLN A 365 -13.75 -33.18 -14.96
CA GLN A 365 -14.00 -34.08 -13.85
C GLN A 365 -13.15 -33.70 -12.64
N ASN A 366 -11.84 -33.57 -12.83
CA ASN A 366 -10.92 -33.27 -11.75
C ASN A 366 -11.15 -31.87 -11.19
N ALA A 367 -11.62 -30.91 -12.00
CA ALA A 367 -12.00 -29.57 -11.59
C ALA A 367 -13.05 -29.52 -10.45
N LYS A 368 -13.83 -30.60 -10.27
CA LYS A 368 -14.89 -30.68 -9.25
C LYS A 368 -14.41 -31.23 -7.91
N LEU A 369 -13.17 -31.69 -7.80
CA LEU A 369 -12.63 -32.28 -6.57
C LEU A 369 -12.52 -31.20 -5.49
N ASN A 370 -13.00 -31.48 -4.28
CA ASN A 370 -12.84 -30.53 -3.19
C ASN A 370 -11.39 -30.55 -2.68
N VAL A 371 -10.87 -29.36 -2.42
CA VAL A 371 -9.50 -29.12 -1.97
C VAL A 371 -9.44 -28.07 -0.86
N ILE A 372 -8.41 -28.21 -0.04
CA ILE A 372 -8.06 -27.32 1.05
C ILE A 372 -6.58 -26.96 0.89
N ILE A 373 -6.27 -25.66 0.95
CA ILE A 373 -4.90 -25.14 0.96
C ILE A 373 -4.55 -24.70 2.38
N GLY A 374 -3.33 -24.98 2.83
CA GLY A 374 -2.86 -24.56 4.16
C GLY A 374 -1.35 -24.65 4.30
N ASN A 375 -0.86 -24.56 5.54
CA ASN A 375 0.56 -24.45 5.91
C ASN A 375 1.02 -25.52 6.91
#